data_AF-A0A429GS62-F1
#
_entry.id   AF-A0A429GS62-F1
#
_cell.length_a   1.000
_cell.length_b   1.000
_cell.length_c   1.000
_cell.angle_alpha   90.00
_cell.angle_beta   90.00
_cell.angle_gamma   90.00
#
_symmetry.space_group_name_H-M   'P 1'
#
loop_
_entity.id
_entity.type
_entity.pdbx_description
1 polymer ?
#
loop_
_entity_poly.entity_id
_entity_poly.type
_entity_poly.pdbx_seq_one_letter_code
_entity_poly.pdbx_strand_id
1 'polypeptide(L)'
;MPSQISQPLRRLIEALRHLILDELRRIKAEKVIILSKYNVKSFEDLMKVVEGDKVSDVDSHDDIVRLDYLENRERELKGLLKLEEHS
;
A
#
# COMPACT_ATOMS: atom_id res chain seq x y z
N MET A 1 5.76 4.41 -36.39
CA MET A 1 4.82 3.26 -36.43
C MET A 1 4.69 2.77 -35.00
N PRO A 2 3.53 2.87 -34.32
CA PRO A 2 3.39 2.21 -33.02
C PRO A 2 3.47 0.71 -33.27
N SER A 3 4.51 0.08 -32.72
CA SER A 3 4.67 -1.38 -32.75
C SER A 3 3.46 -2.01 -32.05
N GLN A 4 2.62 -2.71 -32.80
CA GLN A 4 1.49 -3.45 -32.26
C GLN A 4 2.01 -4.50 -31.27
N ILE A 5 1.76 -4.28 -29.99
CA ILE A 5 2.01 -5.24 -28.91
C ILE A 5 1.29 -6.54 -29.25
N SER A 6 2.01 -7.66 -29.23
CA SER A 6 1.43 -8.97 -29.52
C SER A 6 0.33 -9.32 -28.51
N GLN A 7 -0.71 -10.03 -28.96
CA GLN A 7 -1.84 -10.44 -28.10
C GLN A 7 -1.42 -11.15 -26.79
N PRO A 8 -0.40 -12.04 -26.79
CA PRO A 8 0.09 -12.65 -25.55
C PRO A 8 0.67 -11.62 -24.56
N LEU A 9 1.42 -10.63 -25.06
CA LEU A 9 2.04 -9.60 -24.23
C LEU A 9 1.00 -8.66 -23.61
N ARG A 10 -0.06 -8.32 -24.36
CA ARG A 10 -1.21 -7.55 -23.83
C ARG A 10 -1.89 -8.26 -22.66
N ARG A 11 -2.17 -9.56 -22.79
CA ARG A 11 -2.79 -10.35 -21.73
C ARG A 11 -1.92 -10.44 -20.47
N LEU A 12 -0.60 -10.50 -20.65
CA LEU A 12 0.33 -10.51 -19.52
C LEU A 12 0.29 -9.17 -18.75
N ILE A 13 0.25 -8.04 -19.46
CA ILE A 13 0.14 -6.70 -18.86
C ILE A 13 -1.16 -6.58 -18.06
N GLU A 14 -2.29 -7.00 -18.63
CA GLU A 14 -3.59 -7.00 -17.94
C GLU A 14 -3.56 -7.88 -16.67
N ALA A 15 -2.96 -9.07 -16.74
CA ALA A 15 -2.83 -9.95 -15.58
C ALA A 15 -1.95 -9.33 -14.48
N LEU A 16 -0.83 -8.70 -14.85
CA LEU A 16 0.04 -7.99 -13.90
C LEU A 16 -0.68 -6.80 -13.25
N ARG A 17 -1.46 -6.04 -14.02
CA ARG A 17 -2.29 -4.94 -13.51
C ARG A 17 -3.28 -5.45 -12.46
N HIS A 18 -3.96 -6.57 -12.73
CA HIS A 18 -4.88 -7.18 -11.77
C HIS A 18 -4.17 -7.62 -10.48
N LEU A 19 -3.01 -8.25 -10.58
CA LEU A 19 -2.21 -8.64 -9.42
C LEU A 19 -1.81 -7.44 -8.56
N ILE A 20 -1.40 -6.33 -9.19
CA ILE A 20 -1.05 -5.09 -8.49
C ILE A 20 -2.27 -4.51 -7.76
N LEU A 21 -3.44 -4.49 -8.42
CA LEU A 21 -4.67 -4.00 -7.81
C LEU A 21 -5.13 -4.85 -6.62
N ASP A 22 -4.97 -6.16 -6.70
CA ASP A 22 -5.31 -7.06 -5.60
C ASP A 22 -4.35 -6.88 -4.41
N GLU A 23 -3.05 -6.72 -4.66
CA GLU A 23 -2.09 -6.42 -3.59
C GLU A 23 -2.38 -5.05 -2.94
N LEU A 24 -2.76 -4.04 -3.72
CA LEU A 24 -3.18 -2.74 -3.18
C LEU A 24 -4.43 -2.86 -2.28
N ARG A 25 -5.41 -3.70 -2.66
CA ARG A 25 -6.58 -3.98 -1.82
C ARG A 25 -6.17 -4.67 -0.51
N ARG A 26 -5.28 -5.65 -0.58
CA ARG A 26 -4.74 -6.34 0.60
C ARG A 26 -4.02 -5.38 1.54
N ILE A 27 -3.11 -4.55 1.00
CA ILE A 27 -2.39 -3.52 1.78
C ILE A 27 -3.37 -2.59 2.48
N LYS A 28 -4.40 -2.11 1.77
CA LYS A 28 -5.42 -1.23 2.35
C LYS A 28 -6.18 -1.91 3.49
N ALA A 29 -6.59 -3.17 3.31
CA ALA A 29 -7.27 -3.94 4.36
C ALA A 29 -6.38 -4.13 5.59
N GLU A 30 -5.11 -4.46 5.37
CA GLU A 30 -4.13 -4.68 6.45
C GLU A 30 -3.85 -3.38 7.23
N LYS A 31 -3.66 -2.25 6.55
CA LYS A 31 -3.53 -0.93 7.19
C LYS A 31 -4.76 -0.61 8.05
N VAL A 32 -5.97 -0.86 7.56
CA VAL A 32 -7.21 -0.64 8.32
C VAL A 32 -7.25 -1.50 9.58
N ILE A 33 -6.87 -2.77 9.49
CA ILE A 33 -6.82 -3.68 10.65
C ILE A 33 -5.86 -3.13 11.71
N ILE A 34 -4.63 -2.75 11.34
CA ILE A 34 -3.64 -2.23 12.28
C ILE A 34 -4.14 -0.93 12.94
N LEU A 35 -4.59 0.04 12.12
CA LEU A 35 -5.04 1.35 12.63
C LEU A 35 -6.27 1.24 13.54
N SER A 36 -7.14 0.26 13.28
CA SER A 36 -8.32 0.01 14.10
C SER A 36 -7.99 -0.45 15.52
N LYS A 37 -6.84 -1.11 15.75
CA LYS A 37 -6.37 -1.51 17.09
C LYS A 37 -6.19 -0.29 18.01
N TYR A 38 -5.82 0.84 17.43
CA TYR A 38 -5.53 2.10 18.14
C TYR A 38 -6.67 3.12 18.01
N ASN A 39 -7.79 2.75 17.37
CA ASN A 39 -8.93 3.63 17.10
C ASN A 39 -8.56 4.92 16.33
N VAL A 40 -7.59 4.82 15.41
CA VAL A 40 -7.14 5.92 14.55
C VAL A 40 -7.41 5.63 13.07
N LYS A 41 -7.31 6.64 12.21
CA LYS A 41 -7.63 6.52 10.78
C LYS A 41 -6.42 6.61 9.85
N SER A 42 -5.26 7.02 10.37
CA SER A 42 -4.05 7.21 9.58
C SER A 42 -2.79 6.91 10.39
N PHE A 43 -1.68 6.66 9.70
CA PHE A 43 -0.37 6.51 10.32
C PHE A 43 0.03 7.77 11.10
N GLU A 44 -0.27 8.96 10.55
CA GLU A 44 -0.04 10.23 11.24
C GLU A 44 -0.84 10.36 12.54
N ASP A 45 -2.09 9.91 12.57
CA ASP A 45 -2.90 9.89 13.80
C ASP A 45 -2.32 8.92 14.83
N LEU A 46 -1.77 7.78 14.39
CA LEU A 46 -1.09 6.83 15.27
C LEU A 46 0.13 7.49 15.93
N MET A 47 0.98 8.15 15.13
CA MET A 47 2.15 8.85 15.66
C MET A 47 1.77 9.91 16.69
N LYS A 48 0.71 10.68 16.47
CA LYS A 48 0.21 11.68 17.42
C LYS A 48 -0.23 11.10 18.77
N VAL A 49 -0.81 9.89 18.79
CA VAL A 49 -1.24 9.26 20.06
C VAL A 49 -0.08 8.59 20.79
N VAL A 50 0.92 8.10 20.05
CA VAL A 50 2.18 7.57 20.58
C VAL A 50 3.00 8.68 21.22
N GLU A 51 3.25 9.78 20.48
CA GLU A 51 3.96 10.98 20.99
C GLU A 51 3.26 11.64 22.19
N GLY A 52 1.95 11.45 22.32
CA GLY A 52 1.15 11.95 23.44
C GLY A 52 1.06 10.99 24.63
N ASP A 53 1.88 9.93 24.68
CA ASP A 53 1.89 8.87 25.70
C ASP A 53 0.55 8.16 25.92
N LYS A 54 -0.37 8.22 24.94
CA LYS A 54 -1.68 7.52 25.01
C LYS A 54 -1.59 6.06 24.58
N VAL A 55 -0.54 5.74 23.81
CA VAL A 55 -0.20 4.40 23.34
C VAL A 55 1.28 4.20 23.64
N SER A 56 1.63 3.03 24.17
CA SER A 56 3.02 2.67 24.46
C SER A 56 3.84 2.51 23.18
N ASP A 57 4.99 3.18 23.11
CA ASP A 57 5.97 3.05 22.02
C ASP A 57 6.40 1.60 21.80
N VAL A 58 6.60 0.86 22.91
CA VAL A 58 7.06 -0.54 22.87
C VAL A 58 5.96 -1.44 22.33
N ASP A 59 4.72 -1.24 22.78
CA ASP A 59 3.60 -2.10 22.37
C ASP A 59 3.16 -1.83 20.93
N SER A 60 3.41 -0.62 20.43
CA SER A 60 3.04 -0.22 19.07
C SER A 60 4.16 -0.39 18.03
N HIS A 61 5.39 -0.71 18.46
CA HIS A 61 6.58 -0.74 17.59
C HIS A 61 6.39 -1.58 16.33
N ASP A 62 5.98 -2.85 16.47
CA ASP A 62 5.82 -3.77 15.34
C ASP A 62 4.76 -3.30 14.36
N ASP A 63 3.67 -2.73 14.88
CA ASP A 63 2.59 -2.18 14.06
C ASP A 63 3.02 -0.91 13.32
N ILE A 64 3.85 -0.05 13.94
CA ILE A 64 4.44 1.14 13.31
C ILE A 64 5.37 0.73 12.18
N VAL A 65 6.31 -0.19 12.44
CA VAL A 65 7.23 -0.71 11.42
C VAL A 65 6.47 -1.35 10.27
N ARG A 66 5.39 -2.09 10.59
CA ARG A 66 4.55 -2.72 9.57
C ARG A 66 3.81 -1.69 8.72
N LEU A 67 3.25 -0.65 9.34
CA LEU A 67 2.55 0.41 8.61
C LEU A 67 3.50 1.17 7.67
N ASP A 68 4.71 1.53 8.12
CA ASP A 68 5.72 2.18 7.28
C ASP A 68 6.05 1.36 6.03
N TYR A 69 6.30 0.06 6.21
CA TYR A 69 6.49 -0.87 5.09
C TYR A 69 5.29 -0.86 4.13
N LEU A 70 4.06 -0.94 4.65
CA LEU A 70 2.84 -0.96 3.85
C LEU A 70 2.64 0.37 3.08
N GLU A 71 2.99 1.52 3.67
CA GLU A 71 2.94 2.81 2.99
C GLU A 71 3.96 2.92 1.86
N ASN A 72 5.19 2.45 2.08
CA ASN A 72 6.19 2.43 1.03
C ASN A 72 5.77 1.48 -0.11
N ARG A 73 5.29 0.29 0.23
CA ARG A 73 4.83 -0.69 -0.77
C ARG A 73 3.63 -0.19 -1.58
N GLU A 74 2.68 0.46 -0.93
CA GLU A 74 1.53 1.09 -1.59
C GLU A 74 1.98 2.14 -2.61
N ARG A 75 2.99 2.93 -2.26
CA ARG A 75 3.56 3.99 -3.13
C ARG A 75 4.25 3.39 -4.36
N GLU A 76 5.05 2.35 -4.18
CA GLU A 76 5.71 1.63 -5.28
C GLU A 76 4.69 1.07 -6.28
N LEU A 77 3.67 0.36 -5.77
CA LEU A 77 2.64 -0.27 -6.61
C LEU A 77 1.79 0.76 -7.35
N LYS A 78 1.42 1.86 -6.70
CA LYS A 78 0.75 2.99 -7.37
C LYS A 78 1.65 3.63 -8.44
N GLY A 79 2.96 3.70 -8.20
CA GLY A 79 3.94 4.16 -9.18
C GLY A 79 3.95 3.28 -10.43
N LEU A 80 3.95 1.96 -10.27
CA LEU A 80 3.89 1.00 -11.37
C LEU A 80 2.61 1.16 -12.22
N LEU A 81 1.45 1.38 -11.58
CA LEU A 81 0.19 1.61 -12.30
C LEU A 81 0.18 2.93 -13.10
N LYS A 82 0.80 3.99 -12.55
CA LYS A 82 0.88 5.30 -13.24
C LYS A 82 1.81 5.26 -14.46
N LEU A 83 2.88 4.47 -14.41
CA LEU A 83 3.80 4.30 -15.54
C LEU A 83 3.12 3.67 -16.76
N GLU A 84 2.12 2.81 -16.55
CA GLU A 84 1.32 2.20 -17.62
C GLU A 84 0.44 3.23 -18.35
N GLU A 85 -0.07 4.26 -17.66
CA GLU A 85 -0.96 5.25 -18.28
C GLU A 85 -0.24 6.19 -19.26
N HIS A 86 1.09 6.19 -19.28
CA HIS A 86 1.92 7.11 -20.09
C HIS A 86 2.87 6.37 -21.05
N SER A 87 2.77 5.04 -21.15
CA SER A 87 3.54 4.18 -22.04
C SER A 87 2.70 3.71 -23.22
#